data_AF-A0A960XRL8-F1
#
_entry.id   AF-A0A960XRL8-F1
#
_cell.length_a   1.000
_cell.length_b   1.000
_cell.length_c   1.000
_cell.angle_alpha   90.00
_cell.angle_beta   90.00
_cell.angle_gamma   90.00
#
_symmetry.space_group_name_H-M   'P 1'
#
loop_
_entity.id
_entity.type
_entity.pdbx_description
1 polymer ?
#
loop_
_entity_poly.entity_id
_entity_poly.type
_entity_poly.pdbx_seq_one_letter_code
_entity_poly.pdbx_strand_id
1 'polypeptide(L)'
;MSRRETYLSLVSLLLTASCTQIIPKPGFDARAADREVRELGFTRVKVDRKPDPAMLKAPDEAYLIGPGDVMEIEIAEVPNTLAKTFVMPDGMVYYNLAGGVRAEGL
;
A
#
# COMPACT_ATOMS: atom_id res chain seq x y z
N MET A 1 20.00 13.78 51.88
CA MET A 1 19.61 13.46 50.49
C MET A 1 18.43 12.51 50.50
N SER A 2 17.31 12.93 49.92
CA SER A 2 16.00 12.30 50.08
C SER A 2 15.85 11.07 49.19
N ARG A 3 15.26 9.97 49.69
CA ARG A 3 14.98 8.75 48.90
C ARG A 3 14.22 9.05 47.60
N ARG A 4 13.44 10.13 47.55
CA ARG A 4 12.74 10.58 46.33
C ARG A 4 13.68 11.02 45.20
N GLU A 5 14.80 11.66 45.53
CA GLU A 5 15.75 12.16 44.51
C GLU A 5 16.50 11.01 43.86
N THR A 6 16.83 9.97 44.63
CA THR A 6 17.49 8.76 44.10
C THR A 6 16.57 7.96 43.17
N TYR A 7 15.27 7.81 43.50
CA TYR A 7 14.32 7.18 42.58
C TYR A 7 14.11 8.00 41.29
N LEU A 8 14.07 9.33 41.38
CA LEU A 8 13.91 10.20 40.21
C LEU A 8 15.10 10.07 39.24
N SER A 9 16.32 10.03 39.79
CA SER A 9 17.54 9.80 39.00
C SER A 9 17.58 8.41 38.37
N LEU A 10 17.09 7.38 39.07
CA LEU A 10 17.08 6.00 38.57
C LEU A 10 16.08 5.81 37.42
N VAL A 11 14.91 6.43 37.51
CA VAL A 11 13.89 6.41 36.44
C VAL A 11 14.38 7.15 35.20
N SER A 12 15.06 8.28 35.38
CA SER A 12 15.66 9.04 34.26
C SER A 12 16.69 8.22 33.49
N LEU A 13 17.53 7.44 34.19
CA LEU A 13 18.54 6.59 33.57
C LEU A 13 17.92 5.42 32.76
N LEU A 14 16.83 4.83 33.26
CA LEU A 14 16.07 3.77 32.59
C LEU A 14 15.39 4.23 31.29
N LEU A 15 14.91 5.48 31.24
CA LEU A 15 14.27 6.06 30.06
C LEU A 15 15.28 6.31 28.92
N THR A 16 16.52 6.66 29.23
CA THR A 16 17.53 6.94 28.19
C THR A 16 18.13 5.69 27.53
N ALA A 17 17.98 4.51 28.15
CA ALA A 17 18.52 3.25 27.63
C ALA A 17 17.59 2.53 26.64
N SER A 18 16.36 3.02 26.44
CA SER A 18 15.30 2.20 25.80
C SER A 18 15.17 2.32 24.28
N CYS A 19 15.98 3.12 23.57
CA CYS A 19 15.81 3.26 22.10
C CYS A 19 17.14 3.41 21.33
N THR A 20 17.98 2.39 21.33
CA THR A 20 18.97 2.21 20.25
C THR A 20 18.94 0.77 19.74
N GLN A 21 18.21 0.52 18.65
CA GLN A 21 18.35 -0.75 17.94
C GLN A 21 19.70 -0.74 17.21
N ILE A 22 20.59 -1.66 17.58
CA ILE A 22 21.82 -1.92 16.82
C ILE A 22 21.41 -2.81 15.65
N ILE A 23 21.30 -2.22 14.45
CA ILE A 23 21.00 -2.97 13.23
C ILE A 23 22.26 -3.77 12.87
N PRO A 24 22.25 -5.11 12.91
CA PRO A 24 23.46 -5.92 12.71
C PRO A 24 24.05 -5.83 11.30
N LYS A 25 23.31 -5.26 10.35
CA LYS A 25 23.68 -5.10 8.94
C LYS A 25 23.15 -3.79 8.38
N PRO A 26 23.86 -2.65 8.56
CA PRO A 26 23.47 -1.37 7.97
C PRO A 26 23.65 -1.31 6.43
N GLY A 27 24.05 -2.42 5.80
CA GLY A 27 24.55 -2.45 4.42
C GLY A 27 23.56 -2.94 3.38
N PHE A 28 22.25 -2.71 3.52
CA PHE A 28 21.39 -2.85 2.35
C PHE A 28 21.62 -1.67 1.42
N ASP A 29 22.54 -1.83 0.47
CA ASP A 29 22.73 -0.90 -0.63
C ASP A 29 21.87 -1.36 -1.81
N ALA A 30 20.75 -0.68 -2.03
CA ALA A 30 19.86 -0.94 -3.17
C ALA A 30 20.59 -0.85 -4.52
N ARG A 31 21.70 -0.09 -4.60
CA ARG A 31 22.51 0.06 -5.82
C ARG A 31 23.52 -1.08 -6.00
N ALA A 32 23.87 -1.79 -4.92
CA ALA A 32 24.69 -3.00 -5.00
C ALA A 32 23.88 -4.19 -5.52
N ALA A 33 22.59 -4.26 -5.20
CA ALA A 33 21.68 -5.29 -5.71
C ALA A 33 21.60 -5.31 -7.25
N ASP A 34 21.64 -4.14 -7.89
CA ASP A 34 21.66 -4.02 -9.36
C ASP A 34 22.87 -4.70 -10.02
N ARG A 35 24.01 -4.80 -9.32
CA ARG A 35 25.21 -5.50 -9.86
C ARG A 35 25.00 -7.00 -9.89
N GLU A 36 24.51 -7.59 -8.80
CA GLU A 36 24.20 -9.02 -8.75
C GLU A 36 23.13 -9.41 -9.78
N VAL A 37 22.10 -8.56 -9.95
CA VAL A 37 21.02 -8.79 -10.93
C VAL A 37 21.53 -8.73 -12.38
N ARG A 38 22.51 -7.87 -12.69
CA ARG A 38 23.09 -7.76 -14.04
C ARG A 38 23.96 -8.95 -14.45
N GLU A 39 24.53 -9.65 -13.46
CA GLU A 39 25.32 -10.87 -13.68
C GLU A 39 24.43 -12.13 -13.80
N LEU A 40 23.13 -12.02 -13.51
CA LEU A 40 22.18 -13.08 -13.81
C LEU A 40 22.07 -13.25 -15.33
N GLY A 41 22.51 -14.41 -15.82
CA GLY A 41 22.36 -14.80 -17.22
C GLY A 41 20.90 -15.02 -17.59
N PHE A 42 20.18 -13.93 -17.90
CA PHE A 42 18.80 -14.03 -18.35
C PHE A 42 18.74 -14.64 -19.75
N THR A 43 18.15 -15.82 -19.87
CA THR A 43 17.82 -16.40 -21.16
C THR A 43 16.47 -15.87 -21.60
N ARG A 44 16.41 -15.22 -22.78
CA ARG A 44 15.15 -14.75 -23.36
C ARG A 44 14.34 -15.96 -23.81
N VAL A 45 13.35 -16.35 -23.02
CA VAL A 45 12.42 -17.42 -23.39
C VAL A 45 11.34 -16.84 -24.30
N LYS A 46 11.30 -17.29 -25.56
CA LYS A 46 10.20 -16.97 -26.48
C LYS A 46 9.04 -17.92 -26.17
N VAL A 47 8.05 -17.42 -25.44
CA VAL A 47 6.84 -18.18 -25.10
C VAL A 47 5.79 -17.91 -26.17
N ASP A 48 5.58 -18.87 -27.08
CA ASP A 48 4.46 -18.85 -28.04
C ASP A 48 3.24 -19.53 -27.43
N ARG A 49 2.67 -18.92 -26.37
CA ARG A 49 1.40 -19.35 -25.79
C ARG A 49 0.30 -18.51 -26.40
N LYS A 50 -0.49 -19.11 -27.28
CA LYS A 50 -1.77 -18.52 -27.67
C LYS A 50 -2.65 -18.45 -26.42
N PRO A 51 -3.27 -17.31 -26.11
CA PRO A 51 -4.22 -17.24 -25.01
C PRO A 51 -5.35 -18.24 -25.27
N ASP A 52 -5.73 -18.99 -24.24
CA ASP A 52 -6.86 -19.89 -24.31
C ASP A 52 -8.11 -19.08 -24.74
N PRO A 53 -8.79 -19.45 -25.84
CA PRO A 53 -10.02 -18.78 -26.28
C PRO A 53 -11.10 -18.71 -25.19
N ALA A 54 -11.09 -19.61 -24.22
CA ALA A 54 -12.00 -19.57 -23.07
C ALA A 54 -11.81 -18.31 -22.21
N MET A 55 -10.59 -17.75 -22.12
CA MET A 55 -10.32 -16.51 -21.39
C MET A 55 -10.85 -15.25 -22.10
N LEU A 56 -11.25 -15.38 -23.37
CA LEU A 56 -11.88 -14.28 -24.12
C LEU A 56 -13.39 -14.23 -23.91
N LYS A 57 -13.97 -15.23 -23.21
CA LYS A 57 -15.36 -15.18 -22.81
C LYS A 57 -15.50 -14.26 -21.61
N ALA A 58 -16.42 -13.31 -21.71
CA ALA A 58 -16.79 -12.48 -20.56
C ALA A 58 -17.29 -13.39 -19.42
N PRO A 59 -17.00 -13.05 -18.16
CA PRO A 59 -17.62 -13.73 -17.02
C PRO A 59 -19.15 -13.58 -17.07
N ASP A 60 -19.87 -14.61 -16.62
CA ASP A 60 -21.33 -14.55 -16.46
C ASP A 60 -21.75 -13.78 -15.20
N GLU A 61 -20.79 -13.56 -14.28
CA GLU A 61 -20.99 -12.90 -13.00
C GLU A 61 -20.94 -11.37 -13.15
N ALA A 62 -21.67 -10.67 -12.26
CA ALA A 62 -21.61 -9.22 -12.20
C ALA A 62 -20.21 -8.77 -11.79
N TYR A 63 -19.76 -7.65 -12.39
CA TYR A 63 -18.54 -6.99 -11.96
C TYR A 63 -18.70 -6.48 -10.53
N LEU A 64 -17.69 -6.73 -9.70
CA LEU A 64 -17.61 -6.23 -8.33
C LEU A 64 -16.49 -5.21 -8.23
N ILE A 65 -16.79 -4.05 -7.65
CA ILE A 65 -15.83 -2.98 -7.44
C ILE A 65 -14.75 -3.43 -6.44
N GLY A 66 -13.49 -3.19 -6.79
CA GLY A 66 -12.33 -3.53 -5.96
C GLY A 66 -11.35 -2.36 -5.74
N PRO A 67 -10.41 -2.50 -4.78
CA PRO A 67 -9.36 -1.51 -4.57
C PRO A 67 -8.53 -1.23 -5.83
N GLY A 68 -8.32 0.04 -6.14
CA GLY A 68 -7.63 0.50 -7.34
C GLY A 68 -8.54 0.76 -8.54
N ASP A 69 -9.81 0.37 -8.49
CA ASP A 69 -10.78 0.73 -9.52
C ASP A 69 -11.01 2.24 -9.57
N VAL A 70 -11.16 2.77 -10.78
CA VAL A 70 -11.37 4.20 -11.01
C VAL A 70 -12.85 4.45 -11.29
N MET A 71 -13.43 5.38 -10.54
CA MET A 71 -14.85 5.72 -10.60
C MET A 71 -15.03 7.18 -11.00
N GLU A 72 -16.08 7.43 -11.77
CA GLU A 72 -16.57 8.78 -12.05
C GLU A 72 -17.88 8.97 -11.28
N ILE A 73 -17.90 10.00 -10.43
CA ILE A 73 -18.99 10.28 -9.50
C ILE A 73 -19.56 11.65 -9.83
N GLU A 74 -20.88 11.72 -9.97
CA GLU A 74 -21.64 12.94 -10.18
C GLU A 74 -22.83 12.96 -9.22
N ILE A 75 -23.14 14.12 -8.66
CA ILE A 75 -24.35 14.32 -7.86
C ILE A 75 -25.48 14.64 -8.84
N ALA A 76 -26.48 13.77 -8.87
CA ALA A 76 -27.67 13.97 -9.69
C ALA A 76 -28.26 15.37 -9.47
N GLU A 77 -28.62 16.02 -10.57
CA GLU A 77 -29.24 17.36 -10.59
C GLU A 77 -28.37 18.53 -10.11
N VAL A 78 -27.10 18.29 -9.74
CA VAL A 78 -26.16 19.36 -9.36
C VAL A 78 -25.06 19.50 -10.42
N PRO A 79 -25.07 20.57 -11.22
CA PRO A 79 -24.10 20.74 -12.29
C PRO A 79 -22.68 20.92 -11.74
N ASN A 80 -21.69 20.54 -12.55
CA ASN A 80 -20.27 20.67 -12.25
C ASN A 80 -19.80 19.87 -11.01
N THR A 81 -20.44 18.74 -10.73
CA THR A 81 -20.05 17.83 -9.64
C THR A 81 -19.30 16.58 -10.13
N LEU A 82 -19.22 16.34 -11.44
CA LEU A 82 -18.46 15.21 -11.97
C LEU A 82 -17.01 15.24 -11.46
N ALA A 83 -16.60 14.22 -10.72
CA ALA A 83 -15.22 14.02 -10.33
C ALA A 83 -14.79 12.57 -10.53
N LYS A 84 -13.50 12.41 -10.84
CA LYS A 84 -12.84 11.12 -11.00
C LYS A 84 -12.03 10.80 -9.77
N THR A 85 -12.24 9.62 -9.21
CA THR A 85 -11.56 9.15 -8.00
C THR A 85 -11.31 7.64 -8.11
N PHE A 86 -10.65 7.04 -7.12
CA PHE A 86 -10.38 5.61 -7.10
C PHE A 86 -10.72 4.98 -5.75
N VAL A 87 -10.95 3.67 -5.74
CA VAL A 87 -11.21 2.90 -4.53
C VAL A 87 -9.91 2.72 -3.77
N MET A 88 -9.91 3.19 -2.53
CA MET A 88 -8.75 3.12 -1.64
C MET A 88 -8.54 1.70 -1.09
N PRO A 89 -7.35 1.38 -0.53
CA PRO A 89 -7.05 0.04 0.00
C PRO A 89 -7.96 -0.44 1.14
N ASP A 90 -8.71 0.46 1.77
CA ASP A 90 -9.71 0.18 2.80
C ASP A 90 -11.11 -0.17 2.22
N GLY A 91 -11.23 -0.22 0.88
CA GLY A 91 -12.47 -0.47 0.16
C GLY A 91 -13.41 0.75 0.08
N MET A 92 -12.90 1.94 0.42
CA MET A 92 -13.67 3.17 0.49
C MET A 92 -13.37 4.09 -0.69
N VAL A 93 -14.35 4.89 -1.09
CA VAL A 93 -14.20 5.99 -2.04
C VAL A 93 -14.46 7.30 -1.32
N TYR A 94 -13.56 8.25 -1.50
CA TYR A 94 -13.65 9.57 -0.89
C TYR A 94 -14.00 10.59 -1.96
N TYR A 95 -15.14 11.26 -1.77
CA TYR A 95 -15.66 12.28 -2.66
C TYR A 95 -16.27 13.41 -1.83
N ASN A 96 -15.86 14.65 -2.14
CA ASN A 96 -16.27 15.94 -1.56
C ASN A 96 -17.20 15.87 -0.33
N LEU A 97 -16.58 15.86 0.86
CA LEU A 97 -17.17 16.07 2.20
C LEU A 97 -17.86 14.86 2.86
N ALA A 98 -18.00 13.72 2.20
CA ALA A 98 -18.41 12.47 2.86
C ALA A 98 -17.21 11.80 3.56
N GLY A 99 -17.44 11.19 4.73
CA GLY A 99 -16.44 10.42 5.50
C GLY A 99 -15.98 9.11 4.85
N GLY A 100 -15.98 9.04 3.51
CA GLY A 100 -15.80 7.84 2.72
C GLY A 100 -17.10 7.06 2.54
N VAL A 101 -17.29 6.47 1.36
CA VAL A 101 -18.39 5.54 1.04
C VAL A 101 -17.77 4.18 0.75
N ARG A 102 -18.32 3.10 1.33
CA ARG A 102 -17.87 1.73 1.03
C ARG A 102 -18.29 1.36 -0.38
N ALA A 103 -17.31 1.08 -1.23
CA ALA A 103 -17.51 0.73 -2.64
C ALA A 103 -17.14 -0.73 -2.93
N GLU A 104 -16.20 -1.30 -2.16
CA GLU A 104 -15.75 -2.68 -2.36
C GLU A 104 -16.92 -3.68 -2.28
N GLY A 105 -17.01 -4.54 -3.29
CA GLY A 105 -18.02 -5.60 -3.39
C GLY A 105 -19.39 -5.15 -3.89
N LEU A 106 -19.53 -3.90 -4.33
CA LEU A 106 -20.73 -3.38 -5.01
C LEU A 106 -20.63 -3.47 -6.54
#